data_AF-A0A2N0KW10-F1
#
_entry.id   AF-A0A2N0KW10-F1
#
_cell.length_a   1.000
_cell.length_b   1.000
_cell.length_c   1.000
_cell.angle_alpha   90.00
_cell.angle_beta   90.00
_cell.angle_gamma   90.00
#
_symmetry.space_group_name_H-M   'P 1'
#
loop_
_entity.id
_entity.type
_entity.pdbx_description
1 polymer ?
#
loop_
_entity_poly.entity_id
_entity_poly.type
_entity_poly.pdbx_seq_one_letter_code
_entity_poly.pdbx_strand_id
1 'polypeptide(L)'
;MDSISRQAFMDSITRIAGSVYDFHDRFGIPPISVNGSSEAAFDRLRTRLAYLVEESGEHSKELNQGNLVDASDELADVAFVAMGTLLELNELGANACQTVAAKNDRKTQETHDFDSGSGKLVKRQASAPNNPNISA
;
A
#
# COMPACT_ATOMS: atom_id res chain seq x y z
N MET A 1 -17.34 -11.94 16.47
CA MET A 1 -16.61 -11.88 15.19
C MET A 1 -15.36 -12.69 15.37
N ASP A 2 -15.24 -13.79 14.65
CA ASP A 2 -14.00 -14.58 14.68
C ASP A 2 -12.92 -13.81 13.93
N SER A 3 -11.75 -13.70 14.55
CA SER A 3 -10.61 -13.04 13.93
C SER A 3 -9.98 -13.96 12.89
N ILE A 4 -9.63 -13.39 11.73
CA ILE A 4 -8.82 -14.11 10.75
C ILE A 4 -7.45 -14.44 11.37
N SER A 5 -6.97 -15.67 11.17
CA SER A 5 -5.62 -16.03 11.60
C SER A 5 -4.58 -15.33 10.73
N ARG A 6 -3.38 -15.08 11.30
CA ARG A 6 -2.27 -14.53 10.52
C ARG A 6 -1.99 -15.34 9.26
N GLN A 7 -2.01 -16.67 9.36
CA GLN A 7 -1.71 -17.55 8.22
C GLN A 7 -2.78 -17.43 7.14
N ALA A 8 -4.07 -17.48 7.51
CA ALA A 8 -5.16 -17.34 6.55
C ALA A 8 -5.11 -15.99 5.82
N PHE A 9 -4.79 -14.91 6.52
CA PHE A 9 -4.60 -13.61 5.88
C PHE A 9 -3.41 -13.61 4.90
N MET A 10 -2.26 -14.15 5.32
CA MET A 10 -1.09 -14.26 4.45
C MET A 10 -1.34 -15.13 3.21
N ASP A 11 -2.08 -16.22 3.34
CA ASP A 11 -2.43 -17.10 2.23
C ASP A 11 -3.31 -16.37 1.20
N SER A 12 -4.31 -15.59 1.67
CA SER A 12 -5.15 -14.77 0.80
C SER A 12 -4.34 -13.71 0.04
N ILE A 13 -3.43 -12.99 0.72
CA ILE A 13 -2.57 -11.98 0.09
C ILE A 13 -1.60 -12.63 -0.91
N THR A 14 -1.03 -13.78 -0.56
CA THR A 14 -0.13 -14.52 -1.45
C THR A 14 -0.87 -15.01 -2.69
N ARG A 15 -2.12 -15.47 -2.54
CA ARG A 15 -2.96 -15.93 -3.66
C ARG A 15 -3.22 -14.84 -4.68
N ILE A 16 -3.52 -13.61 -4.25
CA ILE A 16 -3.74 -12.49 -5.17
C ILE A 16 -2.44 -12.02 -5.81
N ALA A 17 -1.32 -11.95 -5.06
CA ALA A 17 -0.01 -11.62 -5.62
C ALA A 17 0.43 -12.62 -6.70
N GLY A 18 0.21 -13.92 -6.48
CA GLY A 18 0.43 -14.94 -7.50
C GLY A 18 -0.48 -14.76 -8.72
N SER A 19 -1.76 -14.40 -8.51
CA SER A 19 -2.70 -14.13 -9.60
C SER A 19 -2.27 -12.94 -10.47
N VAL A 20 -1.70 -11.89 -9.87
CA VAL A 20 -1.12 -10.74 -10.58
C VAL A 20 0.06 -11.19 -11.44
N TYR A 21 0.97 -11.99 -10.89
CA TYR A 21 2.11 -12.50 -11.65
C TYR A 21 1.66 -13.34 -12.85
N ASP A 22 0.78 -14.31 -12.63
CA ASP A 22 0.23 -15.18 -13.68
C ASP A 22 -0.56 -14.38 -14.72
N PHE A 23 -1.20 -13.27 -14.33
CA PHE A 23 -1.88 -12.37 -15.26
C PHE A 23 -0.87 -11.67 -16.16
N HIS A 24 0.19 -11.07 -15.59
CA HIS A 24 1.22 -10.38 -16.38
C HIS A 24 1.94 -11.33 -17.33
N ASP A 25 2.26 -12.55 -16.89
CA ASP A 25 2.86 -13.59 -17.74
C ASP A 25 1.92 -14.00 -18.89
N ARG A 26 0.66 -14.31 -18.57
CA ARG A 26 -0.35 -14.73 -19.55
C ARG A 26 -0.61 -13.70 -20.64
N PHE A 27 -0.57 -12.41 -20.30
CA PHE A 27 -0.81 -11.32 -21.24
C PHE A 27 0.47 -10.69 -21.79
N GLY A 28 1.65 -11.19 -21.41
CA GLY A 28 2.94 -10.69 -21.87
C GLY A 28 3.17 -9.21 -21.53
N ILE A 29 2.72 -8.76 -20.35
CA ILE A 29 2.88 -7.36 -19.92
C ILE A 29 4.36 -7.11 -19.59
N PRO A 30 5.06 -6.25 -20.35
CA PRO A 30 6.49 -6.04 -20.14
C PRO A 30 6.75 -5.21 -18.87
N PRO A 31 7.90 -5.40 -18.22
CA PRO A 31 8.33 -4.51 -17.15
C PRO A 31 8.60 -3.09 -17.69
N ILE A 32 8.45 -2.10 -16.84
CA ILE A 32 8.86 -0.72 -17.08
C ILE A 32 10.39 -0.70 -17.15
N SER A 33 10.93 -0.32 -18.31
CA SER A 33 12.36 -0.04 -18.42
C SER A 33 12.70 1.20 -17.61
N VAL A 34 13.47 1.02 -16.54
CA VAL A 34 13.97 2.11 -15.69
C VAL A 34 15.38 2.59 -16.10
N ASN A 35 15.90 2.08 -17.22
CA ASN A 35 17.27 2.28 -17.66
C ASN A 35 17.38 3.47 -18.63
N GLY A 36 17.39 4.70 -18.10
CA GLY A 36 17.71 5.92 -18.86
C GLY A 36 16.55 6.52 -19.68
N SER A 37 16.35 7.83 -19.50
CA SER A 37 15.18 8.63 -19.92
C SER A 37 13.87 8.20 -19.26
N SER A 38 13.63 8.82 -18.11
CA SER A 38 12.52 8.56 -17.19
C SER A 38 11.13 8.89 -17.74
N GLU A 39 11.01 9.60 -18.87
CA GLU A 39 9.72 10.09 -19.34
C GLU A 39 8.77 8.95 -19.73
N ALA A 40 9.24 7.95 -20.50
CA ALA A 40 8.43 6.79 -20.84
C ALA A 40 8.04 5.94 -19.60
N ALA A 41 8.94 5.84 -18.62
CA ALA A 41 8.64 5.18 -17.35
C ALA A 41 7.58 5.95 -16.55
N PHE A 42 7.68 7.29 -16.50
CA PHE A 42 6.67 8.14 -15.86
C PHE A 42 5.35 8.14 -16.62
N ASP A 43 5.34 8.10 -17.94
CA ASP A 43 4.12 7.96 -18.73
C ASP A 43 3.43 6.64 -18.46
N ARG A 44 4.19 5.54 -18.39
CA ARG A 44 3.63 4.25 -17.99
C ARG A 44 3.08 4.29 -16.57
N LEU A 45 3.78 4.92 -15.62
CA LEU A 45 3.29 5.11 -14.26
C LEU A 45 2.04 6.01 -14.20
N ARG A 46 1.93 7.03 -15.05
CA ARG A 46 0.71 7.86 -15.18
C ARG A 46 -0.46 7.05 -15.70
N THR A 47 -0.23 6.16 -16.68
CA THR A 47 -1.26 5.22 -17.13
C THR A 47 -1.69 4.29 -15.99
N ARG A 48 -0.74 3.72 -15.25
CA ARG A 48 -1.05 2.87 -14.08
C ARG A 48 -1.78 3.63 -12.97
N LEU A 49 -1.47 4.92 -12.78
CA LEU A 49 -2.18 5.79 -11.84
C LEU A 49 -3.65 5.98 -12.24
N ALA A 50 -3.96 6.07 -13.54
CA ALA A 50 -5.35 6.15 -13.99
C ALA A 50 -6.16 4.92 -13.57
N TYR A 51 -5.59 3.72 -13.72
CA TYR A 51 -6.23 2.48 -13.25
C TYR A 51 -6.41 2.49 -11.72
N LEU A 52 -5.39 2.90 -10.96
CA LEU A 52 -5.53 3.01 -9.50
C LEU A 52 -6.66 3.98 -9.08
N VAL A 53 -6.83 5.07 -9.81
CA VAL A 53 -7.89 6.06 -9.57
C VAL A 53 -9.27 5.49 -9.91
N GLU A 54 -9.36 4.70 -10.98
CA GLU A 54 -10.58 4.00 -11.39
C GLU A 54 -11.05 3.05 -10.29
N GLU A 55 -10.22 2.07 -9.89
CA GLU A 55 -10.56 1.10 -8.83
C GLU A 55 -10.87 1.79 -7.50
N SER A 56 -10.11 2.85 -7.15
CA SER A 56 -10.37 3.62 -5.92
C SER A 56 -11.72 4.36 -5.98
N GLY A 57 -12.13 4.78 -7.18
CA GLY A 57 -13.42 5.41 -7.43
C GLY A 57 -14.58 4.42 -7.29
N GLU A 58 -14.42 3.20 -7.79
CA GLU A 58 -15.40 2.10 -7.65
C GLU A 58 -15.54 1.69 -6.19
N HIS A 59 -14.42 1.50 -5.49
CA HIS A 59 -14.42 1.29 -4.03
C HIS A 59 -15.16 2.41 -3.29
N SER A 60 -14.89 3.68 -3.60
CA SER A 60 -15.58 4.81 -2.98
C SER A 60 -17.08 4.82 -3.30
N LYS A 61 -17.47 4.42 -4.50
CA LYS A 61 -18.88 4.34 -4.91
C LYS A 61 -19.61 3.29 -4.10
N GLU A 62 -19.07 2.09 -3.94
CA GLU A 62 -19.72 1.02 -3.18
C GLU A 62 -19.80 1.34 -1.68
N LEU A 63 -18.77 2.00 -1.12
CA LEU A 63 -18.84 2.54 0.25
C LEU A 63 -19.99 3.54 0.42
N ASN A 64 -20.17 4.47 -0.53
CA ASN A 64 -21.23 5.46 -0.48
C ASN A 64 -22.63 4.85 -0.63
N GLN A 65 -22.73 3.67 -1.24
CA GLN A 65 -23.98 2.92 -1.38
C GLN A 65 -24.26 2.01 -0.18
N GLY A 66 -23.30 1.83 0.72
CA GLY A 66 -23.40 0.94 1.88
C GLY A 66 -23.22 -0.54 1.53
N ASN A 67 -22.67 -0.85 0.36
CA ASN A 67 -22.46 -2.21 -0.12
C ASN A 67 -21.12 -2.75 0.41
N LEU A 68 -21.11 -3.22 1.66
CA LEU A 68 -19.85 -3.62 2.33
C LEU A 68 -19.11 -4.77 1.63
N VAL A 69 -19.84 -5.75 1.07
CA VAL A 69 -19.24 -6.89 0.37
C VAL A 69 -18.56 -6.40 -0.90
N ASP A 70 -19.31 -5.72 -1.78
CA ASP A 70 -18.77 -5.19 -3.04
C ASP A 70 -17.63 -4.21 -2.79
N ALA A 71 -17.77 -3.30 -1.81
CA ALA A 71 -16.67 -2.40 -1.43
C ALA A 71 -15.41 -3.16 -0.97
N SER A 72 -15.54 -4.35 -0.37
CA SER A 72 -14.38 -5.17 0.01
C SER A 72 -13.70 -5.81 -1.20
N ASP A 73 -14.49 -6.22 -2.21
CA ASP A 73 -13.99 -6.76 -3.47
C ASP A 73 -13.27 -5.66 -4.28
N GLU A 74 -13.88 -4.47 -4.41
CA GLU A 74 -13.26 -3.31 -5.06
C GLU A 74 -11.93 -2.89 -4.39
N LEU A 75 -11.83 -3.07 -3.06
CA LEU A 75 -10.57 -2.82 -2.35
C LEU A 75 -9.48 -3.85 -2.72
N ALA A 76 -9.87 -5.09 -2.98
CA ALA A 76 -8.95 -6.12 -3.48
C ALA A 76 -8.50 -5.80 -4.91
N ASP A 77 -9.36 -5.20 -5.74
CA ASP A 77 -9.01 -4.78 -7.10
C ASP A 77 -8.01 -3.60 -7.10
N VAL A 78 -8.18 -2.62 -6.20
CA VAL A 78 -7.14 -1.61 -5.93
C VAL A 78 -5.79 -2.27 -5.60
N ALA A 79 -5.80 -3.30 -4.74
CA ALA A 79 -4.59 -4.02 -4.39
C ALA A 79 -3.99 -4.77 -5.61
N PHE A 80 -4.83 -5.40 -6.44
CA PHE A 80 -4.42 -6.08 -7.68
C PHE A 80 -3.68 -5.13 -8.61
N VAL A 81 -4.24 -3.95 -8.87
CA VAL A 81 -3.63 -2.94 -9.74
C VAL A 81 -2.33 -2.37 -9.13
N ALA A 82 -2.30 -2.13 -7.82
CA ALA A 82 -1.11 -1.65 -7.11
C ALA A 82 0.03 -2.67 -7.17
N MET A 83 -0.24 -3.95 -6.91
CA MET A 83 0.73 -5.04 -7.00
C MET A 83 1.21 -5.22 -8.44
N GLY A 84 0.34 -5.16 -9.44
CA GLY A 84 0.73 -5.22 -10.85
C GLY A 84 1.66 -4.08 -11.24
N THR A 85 1.43 -2.88 -10.70
CA THR A 85 2.31 -1.72 -10.93
C THR A 85 3.68 -1.92 -10.28
N LEU A 86 3.73 -2.47 -9.06
CA LEU A 86 4.99 -2.84 -8.41
C LEU A 86 5.74 -3.94 -9.18
N LEU A 87 5.03 -4.92 -9.72
CA LEU A 87 5.61 -5.98 -10.55
C LEU A 87 6.21 -5.41 -11.85
N GLU A 88 5.52 -4.49 -12.52
CA GLU A 88 6.06 -3.81 -13.71
C GLU A 88 7.36 -3.04 -13.40
N LEU A 89 7.52 -2.50 -12.20
CA LEU A 89 8.75 -1.83 -11.76
C LEU A 89 9.90 -2.81 -11.44
N ASN A 90 9.67 -4.12 -11.53
CA ASN A 90 10.66 -5.16 -11.32
C ASN A 90 11.42 -4.99 -9.98
N GLU A 91 12.75 -5.04 -9.99
CA GLU A 91 13.58 -4.90 -8.78
C GLU A 91 13.29 -3.61 -8.00
N LEU A 92 12.97 -2.50 -8.67
CA LEU A 92 12.63 -1.26 -8.00
C LEU A 92 11.33 -1.41 -7.18
N GLY A 93 10.32 -2.07 -7.74
CA GLY A 93 9.07 -2.35 -7.05
C GLY A 93 9.24 -3.33 -5.89
N ALA A 94 10.01 -4.40 -6.09
CA ALA A 94 10.34 -5.36 -5.03
C ALA A 94 11.08 -4.66 -3.87
N ASN A 95 12.09 -3.83 -4.17
CA ASN A 95 12.83 -3.07 -3.16
C ASN A 95 11.95 -2.05 -2.43
N ALA A 96 10.99 -1.43 -3.13
CA ALA A 96 10.02 -0.53 -2.51
C ALA A 96 9.16 -1.26 -1.46
N CYS A 97 8.67 -2.48 -1.79
CA CYS A 97 7.92 -3.31 -0.85
C CYS A 97 8.72 -3.61 0.42
N GLN A 98 9.97 -4.08 0.25
CA GLN A 98 10.87 -4.40 1.38
C GLN A 98 11.17 -3.17 2.24
N THR A 99 11.43 -2.03 1.60
CA THR A 99 11.71 -0.76 2.29
C THR A 99 10.52 -0.30 3.12
N VAL A 100 9.30 -0.36 2.57
CA VAL A 100 8.08 0.04 3.26
C VAL A 100 7.73 -0.92 4.39
N ALA A 101 7.89 -2.24 4.19
CA ALA A 101 7.70 -3.25 5.23
C ALA A 101 8.65 -3.01 6.41
N ALA A 102 9.97 -2.98 6.15
CA ALA A 102 10.98 -2.74 7.18
C ALA A 102 10.78 -1.41 7.92
N LYS A 103 10.30 -0.37 7.23
CA LYS A 103 9.95 0.92 7.86
C LYS A 103 8.77 0.80 8.82
N ASN A 104 7.72 0.07 8.44
CA ASN A 104 6.53 -0.09 9.29
C ASN A 104 6.76 -1.09 10.43
N ASP A 105 7.53 -2.15 10.22
CA ASP A 105 7.86 -3.14 11.26
C ASP A 105 8.68 -2.53 12.41
N ARG A 106 9.43 -1.44 12.13
CA ARG A 106 10.13 -0.67 13.16
C ARG A 106 9.20 0.25 13.98
N LYS A 107 7.94 0.41 13.59
CA LYS A 107 6.98 1.20 14.39
C LYS A 107 6.56 0.38 15.59
N THR A 108 6.84 0.91 16.77
CA THR A 108 6.50 0.29 18.06
C THR A 108 5.56 1.20 18.84
N GLN A 109 4.88 0.66 19.85
CA GLN A 109 4.08 1.46 20.80
C GLN A 109 4.92 2.48 21.61
N GLU A 110 6.26 2.36 21.56
CA GLU A 110 7.19 3.31 22.19
C GLU A 110 7.46 4.52 21.30
N THR A 111 7.37 4.35 19.98
CA THR A 111 7.73 5.38 18.98
C THR A 111 6.51 6.02 18.32
N HIS A 112 5.37 5.35 18.37
CA HIS A 112 4.12 5.77 17.72
C HIS A 112 2.92 5.53 18.64
N ASP A 113 1.96 6.43 18.55
CA ASP A 113 0.66 6.34 19.22
C ASP A 113 -0.44 6.10 18.17
N PHE A 114 -1.47 5.35 18.54
CA PHE A 114 -2.68 5.24 17.73
C PHE A 114 -3.56 6.46 18.01
N ASP A 115 -3.71 7.35 17.04
CA ASP A 115 -4.64 8.46 17.12
C ASP A 115 -6.04 7.96 16.82
N SER A 116 -6.87 7.82 17.87
CA SER A 116 -8.24 7.36 17.76
C SER A 116 -9.16 8.32 16.99
N GLY A 117 -8.79 9.59 16.83
CA GLY A 117 -9.56 10.57 16.06
C GLY A 117 -9.42 10.40 14.56
N SER A 118 -8.21 10.08 14.09
CA SER A 118 -7.92 9.85 12.66
C SER A 118 -7.83 8.37 12.26
N GLY A 119 -7.76 7.46 13.23
CA GLY A 119 -7.53 6.03 13.00
C GLY A 119 -6.12 5.69 12.53
N LYS A 120 -5.17 6.63 12.64
CA LYS A 120 -3.80 6.48 12.13
C LYS A 120 -2.79 6.26 13.26
N LEU A 121 -1.72 5.53 12.95
CA LEU A 121 -0.51 5.52 13.78
C LEU A 121 0.32 6.78 13.50
N VAL A 122 0.47 7.64 14.50
CA VAL A 122 1.24 8.90 14.46
C VAL A 122 2.51 8.77 15.28
N LYS A 123 3.60 9.39 14.82
CA LYS A 123 4.88 9.37 15.56
C LYS A 123 4.74 10.21 16.83
N ARG A 124 5.14 9.65 17.97
CA ARG A 124 5.15 10.40 19.24
C ARG A 124 6.09 11.59 19.10
N GLN A 125 5.62 12.79 19.41
CA GLN A 125 6.51 13.96 19.47
C GLN A 125 7.49 13.73 20.62
N ALA A 126 8.78 13.94 20.36
CA ALA A 126 9.77 13.93 21.44
C ALA A 126 9.37 15.05 22.43
N SER A 127 9.21 14.70 23.70
CA SER A 127 9.05 15.71 24.75
C SER A 127 10.20 16.69 24.64
N ALA A 128 9.90 17.98 24.48
CA ALA A 128 10.94 19.00 24.51
C ALA A 128 11.77 18.82 25.80
N PRO A 129 13.11 18.93 25.75
CA PRO A 129 13.90 18.83 26.96
C PRO A 129 13.41 19.88 27.96
N ASN A 130 12.99 19.45 29.15
CA ASN A 130 12.73 20.32 30.29
C ASN A 130 13.98 21.17 30.48
N ASN A 131 13.89 22.48 30.19
CA ASN A 131 14.97 23.41 30.46
C ASN A 131 14.89 23.77 31.96
N PRO A 132 15.81 23.32 32.82
CA PRO A 132 15.68 23.48 34.28
C PRO A 132 16.07 24.89 34.77
N ASN A 133 16.31 25.86 33.88
CA ASN A 133 16.76 27.19 34.25
C ASN A 133 15.73 28.27 33.93
N ILE A 134 14.71 28.41 34.79
CA ILE A 134 14.16 29.73 35.12
C ILE A 134 13.88 29.75 36.62
N SER A 135 14.91 30.09 37.38
CA SER A 135 14.79 30.65 38.72
C SER A 135 15.38 32.05 38.69
N ALA A 136 14.51 33.05 38.69
CA ALA A 136 14.75 34.42 39.16
C ALA A 136 13.40 35.10 39.38
#